data_AF-A0A349WDM9-F1
#
_entry.id   AF-A0A349WDM9-F1
#
_cell.length_a   1.000
_cell.length_b   1.000
_cell.length_c   1.000
_cell.angle_alpha   90.00
_cell.angle_beta   90.00
_cell.angle_gamma   90.00
#
_symmetry.space_group_name_H-M   'P 1'
#
loop_
_entity.id
_entity.type
_entity.pdbx_description
1 polymer ?
#
loop_
_entity_poly.entity_id
_entity_poly.type
_entity_poly.pdbx_seq_one_letter_code
_entity_poly.pdbx_strand_id
1 'polypeptide(L)'
;MKENKTTLVFLLAAAACIALAIFTAPVKRDPSSKVNRMGQPLFESFDPREATGIEIVEMDEEDLEAKSIEVAQTDQGWFIRRPNKPDYPANADNQVKDVSTILFDVRILDQAGEGAGEHSKFGVLDPSRSQPGDQGVGRMIALKNNSGSNLAQLIIGNEV
;
A
#
# COMPACT_ATOMS: atom_id res chain seq x y z
N MET A 1 -46.48 8.42 -39.58
CA MET A 1 -45.97 9.71 -39.03
C MET A 1 -45.53 9.65 -37.55
N LYS A 2 -46.03 8.72 -36.72
CA LYS A 2 -45.59 8.57 -35.32
C LYS A 2 -44.22 7.89 -35.19
N GLU A 3 -43.96 6.90 -36.04
CA GLU A 3 -42.72 6.08 -36.02
C GLU A 3 -41.46 6.84 -36.45
N ASN A 4 -41.58 7.77 -37.42
CA ASN A 4 -40.45 8.62 -37.85
C ASN A 4 -39.99 9.56 -36.72
N LYS A 5 -40.91 10.02 -35.86
CA LYS A 5 -40.58 10.83 -34.68
C LYS A 5 -39.85 10.02 -33.63
N THR A 6 -40.33 8.80 -33.37
CA THR A 6 -39.68 7.85 -32.44
C THR A 6 -38.26 7.50 -32.91
N THR A 7 -38.07 7.27 -34.21
CA THR A 7 -36.76 6.99 -34.82
C THR A 7 -35.80 8.18 -34.66
N LEU A 8 -36.28 9.41 -34.88
CA LEU A 8 -35.48 10.64 -34.70
C LEU A 8 -35.03 10.83 -33.25
N VAL A 9 -35.90 10.55 -32.28
CA VAL A 9 -35.57 10.66 -30.85
C VAL A 9 -34.50 9.66 -30.45
N PHE A 10 -34.57 8.41 -30.94
CA PHE A 10 -33.54 7.40 -30.68
C PHE A 10 -32.19 7.78 -31.30
N LEU A 11 -32.17 8.39 -32.50
CA LEU A 11 -30.94 8.88 -33.12
C LEU A 11 -30.28 10.00 -32.30
N LEU A 12 -31.07 10.94 -31.78
CA LEU A 12 -30.55 12.01 -30.91
C LEU A 12 -30.02 11.46 -29.58
N ALA A 13 -30.74 10.52 -28.97
CA ALA A 13 -30.27 9.87 -27.75
C ALA A 13 -28.96 9.11 -27.98
N ALA A 14 -28.84 8.38 -29.11
CA ALA A 14 -27.61 7.69 -29.47
C ALA A 14 -26.43 8.66 -29.66
N ALA A 15 -26.66 9.78 -30.37
CA ALA A 15 -25.63 10.81 -30.55
C ALA A 15 -25.19 11.44 -29.21
N ALA A 16 -26.13 11.70 -28.30
CA ALA A 16 -25.84 12.20 -26.96
C ALA A 16 -25.01 11.20 -26.12
N CYS A 17 -25.36 9.91 -26.18
CA CYS A 17 -24.59 8.85 -25.52
C CYS A 17 -23.16 8.73 -26.09
N ILE A 18 -22.99 8.83 -27.41
CA ILE A 18 -21.65 8.81 -28.05
C ILE A 18 -20.84 10.03 -27.61
N ALA A 19 -21.43 11.23 -27.59
CA ALA A 19 -20.75 12.44 -27.14
C ALA A 19 -20.32 12.35 -25.67
N LEU A 20 -21.20 11.84 -24.80
CA LEU A 20 -20.86 11.57 -23.40
C LEU A 20 -19.74 10.55 -23.28
N ALA A 21 -19.79 9.46 -24.03
CA ALA A 21 -18.74 8.44 -24.01
C ALA A 21 -17.38 9.00 -24.45
N ILE A 22 -17.33 9.88 -25.44
CA ILE A 22 -16.08 10.54 -25.85
C ILE A 22 -15.56 11.48 -24.75
N PHE A 23 -16.47 12.24 -24.10
CA PHE A 23 -16.09 13.21 -23.07
C PHE A 23 -15.67 12.55 -21.74
N THR A 24 -16.26 11.41 -21.42
CA THR A 24 -15.94 10.64 -20.20
C THR A 24 -14.95 9.50 -20.45
N ALA A 25 -14.54 9.27 -21.70
CA ALA A 25 -13.57 8.22 -22.03
C ALA A 25 -12.28 8.46 -21.24
N PRO A 26 -11.79 7.47 -20.48
CA PRO A 26 -10.51 7.59 -19.80
C PRO A 26 -9.41 7.77 -20.85
N VAL A 27 -8.58 8.80 -20.66
CA VAL A 27 -7.39 9.02 -21.48
C VAL A 27 -6.49 7.79 -21.35
N LYS A 28 -6.09 7.19 -22.48
CA LYS A 28 -5.10 6.11 -22.49
C LYS A 28 -3.82 6.66 -21.85
N ARG A 29 -3.39 6.07 -20.74
CA ARG A 29 -2.10 6.43 -20.12
C ARG A 29 -1.01 6.04 -21.12
N ASP A 30 -0.21 7.03 -21.52
CA ASP A 30 1.01 6.77 -22.28
C ASP A 30 2.03 6.12 -21.33
N PRO A 31 2.42 4.86 -21.54
CA PRO A 31 3.41 4.21 -20.68
C PRO A 31 4.80 4.85 -20.81
N SER A 32 5.07 5.58 -21.91
CA SER A 32 6.36 6.22 -22.18
C SER A 32 6.48 7.64 -21.62
N SER A 33 5.38 8.28 -21.23
CA SER A 33 5.39 9.61 -20.60
C SER A 33 5.79 9.58 -19.12
N LYS A 34 6.24 8.43 -18.63
CA LYS A 34 6.58 8.21 -17.23
C LYS A 34 8.02 8.60 -16.97
N VAL A 35 8.19 9.45 -15.96
CA VAL A 35 9.52 9.70 -15.39
C VAL A 35 10.01 8.37 -14.85
N ASN A 36 11.09 7.84 -15.44
CA ASN A 36 11.76 6.67 -14.91
C ASN A 36 12.22 6.97 -13.48
N ARG A 37 11.67 6.25 -12.49
CA ARG A 37 12.02 6.40 -11.07
C ARG A 37 13.06 5.41 -10.59
N MET A 38 13.58 4.55 -11.47
CA MET A 38 14.66 3.61 -11.14
C MET A 38 15.86 4.36 -10.56
N GLY A 39 16.44 3.81 -9.51
CA GLY A 39 17.55 4.39 -8.75
C GLY A 39 17.16 5.51 -7.78
N GLN A 40 15.91 6.00 -7.80
CA GLN A 40 15.44 6.98 -6.83
C GLN A 40 15.15 6.29 -5.48
N PRO A 41 15.27 7.02 -4.34
CA PRO A 41 14.77 6.56 -3.06
C PRO A 41 13.30 6.14 -3.13
N LEU A 42 12.96 5.05 -2.44
CA LEU A 42 11.57 4.60 -2.33
C LEU A 42 10.74 5.56 -1.47
N PHE A 43 11.35 6.12 -0.43
CA PHE A 43 10.71 7.05 0.50
C PHE A 43 11.26 8.47 0.34
N GLU A 44 10.49 9.44 0.83
CA GLU A 44 11.03 10.76 1.12
C GLU A 44 12.13 10.65 2.20
N SER A 45 13.07 11.60 2.21
CA SER A 45 14.15 11.57 3.19
C SER A 45 13.62 11.73 4.62
N PHE A 46 14.05 10.86 5.52
CA PHE A 46 13.77 10.91 6.95
C PHE A 46 15.05 10.67 7.77
N ASP A 47 15.08 11.03 9.05
CA ASP A 47 16.20 10.70 9.95
C ASP A 47 16.00 9.29 10.54
N PRO A 48 16.87 8.30 10.24
CA PRO A 48 16.77 6.95 10.79
C PRO A 48 16.88 6.88 12.31
N ARG A 49 17.42 7.94 12.95
CA ARG A 49 17.59 8.04 14.41
C ARG A 49 16.31 8.42 15.15
N GLU A 50 15.31 8.92 14.43
CA GLU A 50 13.99 9.21 14.99
C GLU A 50 13.11 7.96 15.14
N ALA A 51 13.58 6.81 14.62
CA ALA A 51 12.87 5.55 14.72
C ALA A 51 12.83 5.05 16.17
N THR A 52 11.63 5.00 16.73
CA THR A 52 11.35 4.49 18.09
C THR A 52 10.35 3.35 18.08
N GLY A 53 9.95 2.86 16.90
CA GLY A 53 9.14 1.67 16.80
C GLY A 53 9.05 1.09 15.40
N ILE A 54 8.64 -0.17 15.34
CA ILE A 54 8.35 -0.90 14.11
C ILE A 54 7.03 -1.64 14.32
N GLU A 55 6.11 -1.49 13.38
CA GLU A 55 4.88 -2.27 13.31
C GLU A 55 4.94 -3.19 12.09
N ILE A 56 4.56 -4.45 12.31
CA ILE A 56 4.39 -5.44 11.27
C ILE A 56 2.93 -5.89 11.30
N VAL A 57 2.29 -5.90 10.13
CA VAL A 57 0.92 -6.41 9.96
C VAL A 57 0.94 -7.46 8.87
N GLU A 58 0.37 -8.61 9.15
CA GLU A 58 0.27 -9.73 8.22
C GLU A 58 -1.09 -10.42 8.36
N MET A 59 -1.53 -11.09 7.30
CA MET A 59 -2.69 -11.96 7.36
C MET A 59 -2.30 -13.29 8.00
N ASP A 60 -3.02 -13.71 9.02
CA ASP A 60 -2.88 -15.05 9.56
C ASP A 60 -3.55 -16.07 8.64
N GLU A 61 -2.81 -17.08 8.19
CA GLU A 61 -3.31 -18.06 7.23
C GLU A 61 -4.33 -19.04 7.82
N GLU A 62 -4.30 -19.24 9.15
CA GLU A 62 -5.19 -20.17 9.84
C GLU A 62 -6.52 -19.50 10.20
N ASP A 63 -6.44 -18.33 10.82
CA ASP A 63 -7.59 -17.58 11.32
C ASP A 63 -8.22 -16.68 10.22
N LEU A 64 -7.53 -16.44 9.10
CA LEU A 64 -7.91 -15.49 8.04
C LEU A 64 -8.16 -14.07 8.58
N GLU A 65 -7.42 -13.68 9.62
CA GLU A 65 -7.50 -12.38 10.27
C GLU A 65 -6.16 -11.64 10.21
N ALA A 66 -6.20 -10.32 10.06
CA ALA A 66 -5.01 -9.49 10.12
C ALA A 66 -4.47 -9.43 11.56
N LYS A 67 -3.24 -9.90 11.75
CA LYS A 67 -2.51 -9.81 13.03
C LYS A 67 -1.46 -8.73 12.94
N SER A 68 -1.34 -7.93 14.01
CA SER A 68 -0.31 -6.91 14.13
C SER A 68 0.58 -7.16 15.35
N ILE A 69 1.85 -6.82 15.18
CA ILE A 69 2.85 -6.80 16.23
C ILE A 69 3.63 -5.50 16.11
N GLU A 70 3.77 -4.80 17.23
CA GLU A 70 4.53 -3.56 17.30
C GLU A 70 5.66 -3.71 18.31
N VAL A 71 6.86 -3.32 17.92
CA VAL A 71 7.99 -3.15 18.81
C VAL A 71 8.16 -1.66 19.03
N ALA A 72 7.99 -1.18 20.26
CA ALA A 72 8.01 0.25 20.56
C ALA A 72 8.91 0.57 21.76
N GLN A 73 9.61 1.70 21.67
CA GLN A 73 10.38 2.27 22.78
C GLN A 73 9.45 3.05 23.70
N THR A 74 9.69 2.92 25.00
CA THR A 74 8.99 3.65 26.05
C THR A 74 10.01 4.16 27.07
N ASP A 75 9.55 4.96 28.03
CA ASP A 75 10.35 5.39 29.17
C ASP A 75 10.88 4.20 30.03
N GLN A 76 10.24 3.03 29.94
CA GLN A 76 10.61 1.82 30.67
C GLN A 76 11.48 0.84 29.85
N GLY A 77 11.84 1.21 28.61
CA GLY A 77 12.59 0.37 27.68
C GLY A 77 11.75 -0.08 26.49
N TRP A 78 12.19 -1.13 25.81
CA TRP A 78 11.54 -1.66 24.62
C TRP A 78 10.48 -2.69 24.96
N PHE A 79 9.33 -2.63 24.28
CA PHE A 79 8.25 -3.59 24.45
C PHE A 79 7.72 -4.10 23.13
N ILE A 80 7.37 -5.37 23.10
CA ILE A 80 6.54 -5.99 22.07
C ILE A 80 5.09 -5.85 22.50
N ARG A 81 4.30 -5.20 21.67
CA ARG A 81 2.85 -4.96 21.83
C ARG A 81 2.09 -5.76 20.79
N ARG A 82 0.97 -6.32 21.22
CA ARG A 82 0.02 -7.01 20.35
C ARG A 82 -1.39 -6.61 20.75
N PRO A 83 -2.33 -6.48 19.80
CA PRO A 83 -3.71 -6.18 20.11
C PRO A 83 -4.27 -7.14 21.15
N ASN A 84 -4.93 -6.61 22.19
CA ASN A 84 -5.59 -7.38 23.25
C ASN A 84 -4.68 -8.35 24.02
N LYS A 85 -3.36 -8.11 24.05
CA LYS A 85 -2.38 -8.89 24.83
C LYS A 85 -1.54 -7.96 25.70
N PRO A 86 -1.01 -8.45 26.83
CA PRO A 86 -0.09 -7.66 27.66
C PRO A 86 1.22 -7.42 26.92
N ASP A 87 1.80 -6.24 27.16
CA ASP A 87 3.11 -5.83 26.66
C ASP A 87 4.21 -6.74 27.21
N TYR A 88 5.15 -7.12 26.35
CA TYR A 88 6.26 -7.99 26.71
C TYR A 88 7.60 -7.26 26.57
N PRO A 89 8.45 -7.23 27.62
CA PRO A 89 9.76 -6.58 27.54
C PRO A 89 10.64 -7.17 26.43
N ALA A 90 11.36 -6.30 25.72
CA ALA A 90 12.26 -6.69 24.65
C ALA A 90 13.56 -5.89 24.70
N ASN A 91 14.51 -6.27 23.85
CA ASN A 91 15.70 -5.49 23.53
C ASN A 91 15.71 -5.34 22.01
N ALA A 92 15.45 -4.12 21.53
CA ALA A 92 15.22 -3.85 20.11
C ALA A 92 16.09 -2.71 19.55
N ASP A 93 17.02 -2.17 20.34
CA ASP A 93 17.84 -1.01 19.94
C ASP A 93 18.57 -1.25 18.61
N ASN A 94 19.23 -2.41 18.47
CA ASN A 94 19.95 -2.74 17.25
C ASN A 94 19.01 -3.10 16.11
N GLN A 95 17.94 -3.85 16.39
CA GLN A 95 16.98 -4.31 15.39
C GLN A 95 16.26 -3.12 14.73
N VAL A 96 15.81 -2.15 15.52
CA VAL A 96 15.12 -0.96 15.01
C VAL A 96 16.07 -0.08 14.22
N LYS A 97 17.31 0.10 14.69
CA LYS A 97 18.36 0.83 13.98
C LYS A 97 18.72 0.18 12.64
N ASP A 98 18.86 -1.13 12.60
CA ASP A 98 19.23 -1.86 11.38
C ASP A 98 18.12 -1.73 10.33
N VAL A 99 16.86 -1.92 10.74
CA VAL A 99 15.70 -1.73 9.85
C VAL A 99 15.57 -0.28 9.40
N SER A 100 15.76 0.71 10.28
CA SER A 100 15.66 2.12 9.89
C SER A 100 16.73 2.50 8.87
N THR A 101 17.95 1.97 9.03
CA THR A 101 19.06 2.16 8.08
C THR A 101 18.76 1.51 6.74
N ILE A 102 18.24 0.28 6.74
CA ILE A 102 17.85 -0.42 5.51
C ILE A 102 16.78 0.37 4.77
N LEU A 103 15.69 0.73 5.44
CA LEU A 103 14.56 1.43 4.83
C LEU A 103 14.95 2.80 4.25
N PHE A 104 15.86 3.52 4.92
CA PHE A 104 16.39 4.79 4.44
C PHE A 104 17.10 4.67 3.09
N ASP A 105 17.82 3.55 2.86
CA ASP A 105 18.60 3.35 1.64
C ASP A 105 17.90 2.52 0.56
N VAL A 106 16.64 2.11 0.77
CA VAL A 106 15.88 1.39 -0.26
C VAL A 106 15.71 2.27 -1.51
N ARG A 107 16.06 1.70 -2.66
CA ARG A 107 15.91 2.33 -3.98
C ARG A 107 14.93 1.56 -4.84
N ILE A 108 14.22 2.28 -5.69
CA ILE A 108 13.35 1.70 -6.71
C ILE A 108 14.25 1.01 -7.75
N LEU A 109 14.10 -0.30 -7.91
CA LEU A 109 14.84 -1.04 -8.93
C LEU A 109 14.09 -1.10 -10.25
N ASP A 110 12.78 -1.33 -10.21
CA ASP A 110 11.89 -1.40 -11.36
C ASP A 110 10.44 -1.16 -10.92
N GLN A 111 9.53 -1.00 -11.88
CA GLN A 111 8.09 -0.88 -11.66
C GLN A 111 7.34 -1.94 -12.46
N ALA A 112 6.91 -3.01 -11.78
CA ALA A 112 6.26 -4.17 -12.41
C ALA A 112 4.79 -3.92 -12.83
N GLY A 113 4.11 -2.98 -12.17
CA GLY A 113 2.70 -2.68 -12.42
C GLY A 113 2.27 -1.37 -11.77
N GLU A 114 1.13 -0.86 -12.18
CA GLU A 114 0.60 0.43 -11.71
C GLU A 114 -0.88 0.40 -11.34
N GLY A 115 -1.58 -0.62 -11.81
CA GLY A 115 -2.99 -0.78 -11.52
C GLY A 115 -3.19 -1.35 -10.13
N ALA A 116 -4.09 -0.76 -9.35
CA ALA A 116 -4.55 -1.36 -8.10
C ALA A 116 -5.09 -2.79 -8.30
N GLY A 117 -5.61 -3.11 -9.49
CA GLY A 117 -6.06 -4.47 -9.85
C GLY A 117 -4.92 -5.48 -10.06
N GLU A 118 -3.66 -5.05 -10.03
CA GLU A 118 -2.49 -5.93 -10.14
C GLU A 118 -1.85 -6.21 -8.77
N HIS A 119 -2.25 -5.47 -7.72
CA HIS A 119 -1.66 -5.62 -6.39
C HIS A 119 -1.79 -7.05 -5.84
N SER A 120 -2.94 -7.70 -6.05
CA SER A 120 -3.15 -9.10 -5.63
C SER A 120 -2.23 -10.09 -6.37
N LYS A 121 -1.87 -9.81 -7.63
CA LYS A 121 -0.96 -10.67 -8.40
C LYS A 121 0.46 -10.63 -7.85
N PHE A 122 0.88 -9.46 -7.36
CA PHE A 122 2.20 -9.24 -6.77
C PHE A 122 2.23 -9.46 -5.26
N GLY A 123 1.10 -9.82 -4.64
CA GLY A 123 1.04 -10.05 -3.20
C GLY A 123 1.15 -8.76 -2.37
N VAL A 124 0.77 -7.60 -2.91
CA VAL A 124 0.93 -6.29 -2.23
C VAL A 124 -0.41 -5.68 -1.80
N LEU A 125 -1.45 -6.51 -1.63
CA LEU A 125 -2.71 -6.04 -1.04
C LEU A 125 -2.50 -5.72 0.45
N ASP A 126 -3.08 -4.63 0.93
CA ASP A 126 -2.89 -4.12 2.29
C ASP A 126 -3.53 -5.04 3.34
N PRO A 127 -2.73 -5.68 4.23
CA PRO A 127 -3.26 -6.60 5.21
C PRO A 127 -4.18 -5.93 6.24
N SER A 128 -4.03 -4.62 6.51
CA SER A 128 -4.88 -3.90 7.48
C SER A 128 -6.30 -3.62 6.96
N ARG A 129 -6.52 -3.77 5.65
CA ARG A 129 -7.81 -3.52 4.99
C ARG A 129 -8.36 -4.75 4.26
N SER A 130 -7.62 -5.84 4.27
CA SER A 130 -7.98 -7.08 3.60
C SER A 130 -9.10 -7.79 4.35
N GLN A 131 -9.93 -8.51 3.61
CA GLN A 131 -11.03 -9.31 4.12
C GLN A 131 -10.64 -10.80 4.15
N PRO A 132 -11.27 -11.61 5.01
CA PRO A 132 -11.09 -13.05 4.98
C PRO A 132 -11.35 -13.62 3.58
N GLY A 133 -10.36 -14.32 3.03
CA GLY A 133 -10.43 -14.90 1.68
C GLY A 133 -9.87 -14.02 0.56
N ASP A 134 -9.45 -12.78 0.84
CA ASP A 134 -8.68 -11.99 -0.12
C ASP A 134 -7.36 -12.69 -0.46
N GLN A 135 -7.08 -12.82 -1.75
CA GLN A 135 -5.84 -13.42 -2.25
C GLN A 135 -4.81 -12.35 -2.55
N GLY A 136 -3.53 -12.68 -2.34
CA GLY A 136 -2.43 -11.76 -2.62
C GLY A 136 -2.27 -10.66 -1.57
N VAL A 137 -2.62 -10.96 -0.32
CA VAL A 137 -2.36 -10.09 0.83
C VAL A 137 -0.88 -10.11 1.15
N GLY A 138 -0.29 -8.92 1.27
CA GLY A 138 1.11 -8.75 1.58
C GLY A 138 1.37 -8.58 3.07
N ARG A 139 2.66 -8.42 3.40
CA ARG A 139 3.11 -8.09 4.75
C ARG A 139 3.48 -6.63 4.83
N MET A 140 2.78 -5.88 5.66
CA MET A 140 3.07 -4.46 5.87
C MET A 140 4.14 -4.30 6.95
N ILE A 141 5.08 -3.39 6.71
CA ILE A 141 6.04 -2.91 7.69
C ILE A 141 5.93 -1.39 7.76
N ALA A 142 5.81 -0.85 8.97
CA ALA A 142 5.82 0.58 9.25
C ALA A 142 6.89 0.91 10.29
N LEU A 143 7.81 1.82 9.94
CA LEU A 143 8.78 2.41 10.84
C LEU A 143 8.16 3.64 11.48
N LYS A 144 8.12 3.73 12.81
CA LYS A 144 7.44 4.78 13.56
C LYS A 144 8.41 5.65 14.37
N ASN A 145 8.05 6.92 14.51
CA ASN A 145 8.70 7.86 15.41
C ASN A 145 8.02 7.90 16.79
N ASN A 146 8.52 8.77 17.66
CA ASN A 146 8.05 8.89 19.05
C ASN A 146 6.60 9.40 19.19
N SER A 147 6.03 10.03 18.16
CA SER A 147 4.63 10.44 18.13
C SER A 147 3.70 9.33 17.63
N GLY A 148 4.25 8.19 17.23
CA GLY A 148 3.52 7.09 16.59
C GLY A 148 3.26 7.30 15.09
N SER A 149 3.86 8.32 14.48
CA SER A 149 3.72 8.60 13.04
C SER A 149 4.70 7.75 12.23
N ASN A 150 4.29 7.35 11.03
CA ASN A 150 5.14 6.55 10.14
C ASN A 150 6.23 7.44 9.48
N LEU A 151 7.49 7.09 9.69
CA LEU A 151 8.65 7.63 8.97
C LEU A 151 8.78 6.97 7.58
N ALA A 152 8.52 5.67 7.52
CA ALA A 152 8.49 4.88 6.29
C ALA A 152 7.48 3.75 6.44
N GLN A 153 6.79 3.40 5.35
CA GLN A 153 5.82 2.31 5.34
C GLN A 153 5.78 1.65 3.97
N LEU A 154 5.84 0.32 3.95
CA LEU A 154 5.75 -0.47 2.72
C LEU A 154 4.99 -1.77 2.95
N ILE A 155 4.51 -2.35 1.85
CA ILE A 155 3.95 -3.70 1.82
C ILE A 155 4.92 -4.57 1.00
N ILE A 156 5.40 -5.64 1.61
CA ILE A 156 6.22 -6.66 0.98
C ILE A 156 5.28 -7.69 0.37
N GLY A 157 5.43 -7.93 -0.93
CA GLY A 157 4.71 -8.96 -1.66
C GLY A 157 5.58 -10.16 -2.02
N ASN A 158 5.15 -10.86 -3.05
CA ASN A 158 5.82 -12.07 -3.53
C ASN A 158 7.16 -11.72 -4.20
N GLU A 159 8.12 -12.65 -4.12
CA GLU A 159 9.33 -12.60 -4.93
C GLU A 159 8.96 -12.70 -6.42
N VAL A 160 9.61 -11.87 -7.24
CA VAL A 160 9.38 -11.75 -8.69
C VAL A 160 10.60 -12.17 -9.49
#